data_AF-A0A8I1Q8S4-F1
#
_entry.id   AF-A0A8I1Q8S4-F1
#
_cell.length_a   1.000
_cell.length_b   1.000
_cell.length_c   1.000
_cell.angle_alpha   90.00
_cell.angle_beta   90.00
_cell.angle_gamma   90.00
#
_symmetry.space_group_name_H-M   'P 1'
#
loop_
_entity.id
_entity.type
_entity.pdbx_description
1 polymer ?
#
loop_
_entity_poly.entity_id
_entity_poly.type
_entity_poly.pdbx_seq_one_letter_code
_entity_poly.pdbx_strand_id
1 'polypeptide(L)'
;MVQRSRVTDCSGRKFQSISAFEYALWALDKHMWTALLNYIPKGHAHSSLWGQLLTQYQQLKTQGVTYQLHGKTIIEQHFDFQHTIIDALQTQVNLYQAPGYKDFDILDTQWRDGVGGAQKLLPMHVVAEYCSNEPFHPVPEFIAPPQPTNGLRIGKKNEPWFSVKCKLGEGFAACKGGRAYAARTPNVLGWLITQGAPRDLAAMTKLYSVRTQDLIMLQAQLEDHLAPNSASTSTASFKKQ
;
A
#
# COMPACT_ATOMS: atom_id res chain seq x y z
N MET A 1 -13.19 0.94 -14.62
CA MET A 1 -11.77 1.03 -14.21
C MET A 1 -11.04 2.22 -14.81
N VAL A 2 -11.24 2.57 -16.09
CA VAL A 2 -10.58 3.73 -16.75
C VAL A 2 -11.30 5.07 -16.60
N GLN A 3 -12.59 5.06 -16.27
CA GLN A 3 -13.36 6.29 -16.01
C GLN A 3 -12.73 7.10 -14.88
N ARG A 4 -12.55 8.40 -15.10
CA ARG A 4 -11.98 9.33 -14.14
C ARG A 4 -13.07 10.03 -13.35
N SER A 5 -12.81 10.29 -12.07
CA SER A 5 -13.71 11.02 -11.19
C SER A 5 -12.95 11.80 -10.12
N ARG A 6 -13.66 12.68 -9.41
CA ARG A 6 -13.15 13.32 -8.19
C ARG A 6 -13.28 12.35 -7.03
N VAL A 7 -12.18 12.09 -6.33
CA VAL A 7 -12.10 11.15 -5.20
C VAL A 7 -11.43 11.83 -4.02
N THR A 8 -11.94 11.58 -2.80
CA THR A 8 -11.22 11.86 -1.56
C THR A 8 -11.00 10.53 -0.85
N ASP A 9 -9.76 10.19 -0.55
CA ASP A 9 -9.45 8.95 0.14
C ASP A 9 -9.54 9.09 1.67
N CYS A 10 -9.29 7.99 2.39
CA CYS A 10 -9.40 7.97 3.85
C CYS A 10 -8.33 8.83 4.56
N SER A 11 -7.23 9.14 3.89
CA SER A 11 -6.17 10.03 4.38
C SER A 11 -6.44 11.51 4.04
N GLY A 12 -7.56 11.81 3.38
CA GLY A 12 -7.96 13.18 3.01
C GLY A 12 -7.29 13.71 1.75
N ARG A 13 -6.61 12.86 0.97
CA ARG A 13 -6.05 13.24 -0.34
C ARG A 13 -7.18 13.43 -1.34
N LYS A 14 -7.22 14.61 -1.95
CA LYS A 14 -8.27 15.01 -2.91
C LYS A 14 -7.73 14.94 -4.33
N PHE A 15 -8.16 13.93 -5.07
CA PHE A 15 -7.88 13.76 -6.49
C PHE A 15 -8.98 14.45 -7.29
N GLN A 16 -8.62 15.42 -8.14
CA GLN A 16 -9.60 16.12 -8.96
C GLN A 16 -10.12 15.27 -10.13
N SER A 17 -9.25 14.40 -10.65
CA SER A 17 -9.57 13.50 -11.75
C SER A 17 -8.61 12.31 -11.71
N ILE A 18 -9.08 11.16 -11.22
CA ILE A 18 -8.32 9.91 -11.20
C ILE A 18 -9.25 8.74 -11.55
N SER A 19 -8.72 7.76 -12.27
CA SER A 19 -9.42 6.50 -12.48
C SER A 19 -9.15 5.49 -11.37
N ALA A 20 -10.01 4.48 -11.22
CA ALA A 20 -9.80 3.43 -10.22
C ALA A 20 -8.50 2.65 -10.45
N PHE A 21 -8.12 2.46 -11.72
CA PHE A 21 -6.87 1.78 -12.08
C PHE A 21 -5.65 2.62 -11.69
N GLU A 22 -5.59 3.90 -12.11
CA GLU A 22 -4.50 4.81 -11.71
C GLU A 22 -4.35 4.94 -10.20
N TYR A 23 -5.46 5.04 -9.46
CA TYR A 23 -5.41 5.09 -8.00
C TYR A 23 -4.81 3.81 -7.42
N ALA A 24 -5.20 2.64 -7.93
CA ALA A 24 -4.63 1.37 -7.46
C ALA A 24 -3.12 1.30 -7.73
N LEU A 25 -2.68 1.71 -8.92
CA LEU A 25 -1.26 1.73 -9.28
C LEU A 25 -0.47 2.72 -8.43
N TRP A 26 -0.97 3.94 -8.30
CA TRP A 26 -0.36 4.96 -7.44
C TRP A 26 -0.28 4.47 -6.00
N ALA A 27 -1.34 3.86 -5.48
CA ALA A 27 -1.36 3.34 -4.12
C ALA A 27 -0.48 2.10 -3.93
N LEU A 28 0.12 1.54 -4.99
CA LEU A 28 0.82 0.26 -4.98
C LEU A 28 -0.07 -0.94 -4.52
N ASP A 29 -1.39 -0.84 -4.73
CA ASP A 29 -2.36 -1.85 -4.34
C ASP A 29 -2.52 -2.96 -5.40
N LYS A 30 -1.64 -3.97 -5.30
CA LYS A 30 -1.65 -5.13 -6.19
C LYS A 30 -3.01 -5.79 -6.31
N HIS A 31 -3.63 -6.01 -5.16
CA HIS A 31 -4.86 -6.78 -5.11
C HIS A 31 -6.01 -6.02 -5.78
N MET A 32 -6.06 -4.70 -5.62
CA MET A 32 -7.04 -3.87 -6.31
C MET A 32 -6.83 -3.86 -7.82
N TRP A 33 -5.62 -3.65 -8.35
CA TRP A 33 -5.46 -3.66 -9.81
C TRP A 33 -5.66 -5.06 -10.38
N THR A 34 -5.20 -6.12 -9.73
CA THR A 34 -5.47 -7.50 -10.17
C THR A 34 -6.98 -7.78 -10.20
N ALA A 35 -7.72 -7.35 -9.18
CA ALA A 35 -9.17 -7.49 -9.16
C ALA A 35 -9.82 -6.74 -10.33
N LEU A 36 -9.41 -5.49 -10.59
CA LEU A 36 -9.89 -4.71 -11.73
C LEU A 36 -9.63 -5.43 -13.07
N LEU A 37 -8.42 -5.94 -13.28
CA LEU A 37 -8.08 -6.67 -14.51
C LEU A 37 -8.88 -7.97 -14.68
N ASN A 38 -9.16 -8.68 -13.59
CA ASN A 38 -9.96 -9.92 -13.62
C ASN A 38 -11.43 -9.70 -14.01
N TYR A 39 -11.95 -8.47 -13.89
CA TYR A 39 -13.29 -8.13 -14.37
C TYR A 39 -13.37 -7.92 -15.89
N ILE A 40 -12.25 -7.92 -16.61
CA ILE A 40 -12.24 -7.84 -18.07
C ILE A 40 -12.63 -9.22 -18.63
N PRO A 41 -13.77 -9.34 -19.36
CA PRO A 41 -14.21 -10.63 -19.89
C PRO A 41 -13.16 -11.30 -20.77
N LYS A 42 -13.00 -12.62 -20.61
CA LYS A 42 -12.16 -13.43 -21.49
C LYS A 42 -12.85 -13.63 -22.83
N GLY A 43 -12.10 -13.59 -23.94
CA GLY A 43 -12.59 -14.00 -25.26
C GLY A 43 -13.15 -12.89 -26.16
N HIS A 44 -13.24 -11.65 -25.69
CA HIS A 44 -13.51 -10.49 -26.55
C HIS A 44 -12.23 -9.68 -26.77
N ALA A 45 -12.07 -9.14 -27.98
CA ALA A 45 -11.00 -8.22 -28.31
C ALA A 45 -11.21 -6.89 -27.58
N HIS A 46 -10.73 -6.79 -26.35
CA HIS A 46 -10.71 -5.57 -25.54
C HIS A 46 -9.44 -4.75 -25.77
N SER A 47 -8.84 -4.82 -26.97
CA SER A 47 -7.56 -4.16 -27.30
C SER A 47 -7.60 -2.66 -27.01
N SER A 48 -8.73 -2.01 -27.24
CA SER A 48 -8.93 -0.59 -26.90
C SER A 48 -8.91 -0.30 -25.39
N LEU A 49 -9.41 -1.21 -24.55
CA LEU A 49 -9.34 -1.08 -23.09
C LEU A 49 -7.94 -1.36 -22.58
N TRP A 50 -7.29 -2.44 -23.05
CA TRP A 50 -5.91 -2.75 -22.69
C TRP A 50 -4.95 -1.63 -23.10
N GLY A 51 -5.15 -1.02 -24.27
CA GLY A 51 -4.39 0.16 -24.70
C GLY A 51 -4.58 1.37 -23.79
N GLN A 52 -5.81 1.61 -23.30
CA GLN A 52 -6.08 2.66 -22.31
C GLN A 52 -5.41 2.39 -20.97
N LEU A 53 -5.40 1.13 -20.49
CA LEU A 53 -4.74 0.75 -19.25
C LEU A 53 -3.22 0.91 -19.36
N LEU A 54 -2.61 0.49 -20.47
CA LEU A 54 -1.18 0.72 -20.72
C LEU A 54 -0.85 2.23 -20.80
N THR A 55 -1.71 3.02 -21.44
CA THR A 55 -1.56 4.48 -21.49
C THR A 55 -1.60 5.09 -20.08
N GLN A 56 -2.55 4.67 -19.23
CA GLN A 56 -2.63 5.13 -17.84
C GLN A 56 -1.39 4.73 -17.03
N TYR A 57 -0.89 3.51 -17.20
CA TYR A 57 0.36 3.06 -16.58
C TYR A 57 1.55 3.94 -17.00
N GLN A 58 1.71 4.21 -18.31
CA GLN A 58 2.79 5.05 -18.83
C GLN A 58 2.68 6.50 -18.35
N GLN A 59 1.47 7.06 -18.32
CA GLN A 59 1.21 8.40 -17.78
C GLN A 59 1.58 8.48 -16.29
N LEU A 60 1.19 7.50 -15.48
CA LEU A 60 1.58 7.43 -14.08
C LEU A 60 3.12 7.41 -13.92
N LYS A 61 3.82 6.58 -14.71
CA LYS A 61 5.28 6.45 -14.64
C LYS A 61 6.03 7.70 -15.08
N THR A 62 5.45 8.51 -15.97
CA THR A 62 6.12 9.69 -16.54
C THR A 62 5.71 11.00 -15.88
N GLN A 63 4.44 11.13 -15.51
CA GLN A 63 3.83 12.37 -15.01
C GLN A 63 3.36 12.26 -13.56
N GLY A 64 3.12 11.03 -13.07
CA GLY A 64 2.51 10.78 -11.77
C GLY A 64 1.03 11.13 -11.71
N VAL A 65 0.46 11.09 -10.50
CA VAL A 65 -0.88 11.61 -10.22
C VAL A 65 -0.77 12.90 -9.41
N THR A 66 -1.72 13.80 -9.63
CA THR A 66 -1.83 15.06 -8.89
C THR A 66 -2.97 14.97 -7.88
N TYR A 67 -2.70 15.34 -6.62
CA TYR A 67 -3.73 15.48 -5.60
C TYR A 67 -3.45 16.66 -4.66
N GLN A 68 -4.46 17.05 -3.90
CA GLN A 68 -4.31 18.01 -2.81
C GLN A 68 -4.34 17.30 -1.46
N LEU A 69 -3.41 17.66 -0.57
CA LEU A 69 -3.37 17.20 0.81
C LEU A 69 -2.99 18.39 1.71
N HIS A 70 -3.78 18.67 2.74
CA HIS A 70 -3.59 19.82 3.63
C HIS A 70 -3.37 21.16 2.89
N GLY A 71 -4.10 21.38 1.79
CA GLY A 71 -4.01 22.59 0.98
C GLY A 71 -2.78 22.66 0.05
N LYS A 72 -1.89 21.66 0.06
CA LYS A 72 -0.74 21.57 -0.83
C LYS A 72 -1.04 20.66 -2.02
N THR A 73 -0.62 21.08 -3.21
CA THR A 73 -0.63 20.24 -4.41
C THR A 73 0.60 19.34 -4.41
N ILE A 74 0.40 18.04 -4.55
CA ILE A 74 1.45 17.02 -4.61
C ILE A 74 1.33 16.29 -5.94
N ILE A 75 2.47 15.99 -6.55
CA ILE A 75 2.60 15.17 -7.75
C ILE A 75 3.59 14.06 -7.44
N GLU A 76 3.15 12.81 -7.54
CA GLU A 76 4.01 11.65 -7.30
C GLU A 76 3.60 10.46 -8.17
N GLN A 77 4.56 9.58 -8.48
CA GLN A 77 4.35 8.42 -9.36
C GLN A 77 3.70 7.24 -8.64
N HIS A 78 3.89 7.15 -7.35
CA HIS A 78 3.21 6.23 -6.46
C HIS A 78 3.29 6.79 -5.04
N PHE A 79 2.53 6.21 -4.12
CA PHE A 79 2.59 6.55 -2.71
C PHE A 79 4.03 6.36 -2.20
N ASP A 80 4.55 7.38 -1.56
CA ASP A 80 5.93 7.41 -1.08
C ASP A 80 6.05 6.67 0.26
N PHE A 81 6.24 5.35 0.20
CA PHE A 81 6.52 4.53 1.38
C PHE A 81 7.79 4.97 2.10
N GLN A 82 8.83 5.32 1.34
CA GLN A 82 10.17 5.61 1.84
C GLN A 82 10.11 6.83 2.77
N HIS A 83 9.69 7.97 2.23
CA HIS A 83 9.66 9.23 2.99
C HIS A 83 8.40 9.42 3.85
N THR A 84 7.55 8.39 3.95
CA THR A 84 6.41 8.38 4.87
C THR A 84 6.65 7.42 6.04
N ILE A 85 6.31 6.13 5.88
CA ILE A 85 6.26 5.20 7.01
C ILE A 85 7.61 4.57 7.31
N ILE A 86 8.43 4.32 6.28
CA ILE A 86 9.75 3.71 6.46
C ILE A 86 10.67 4.69 7.19
N ASP A 87 10.77 5.94 6.73
CA ASP A 87 11.60 6.95 7.39
C ASP A 87 11.12 7.27 8.82
N ALA A 88 9.80 7.31 9.06
CA ALA A 88 9.26 7.53 10.40
C ALA A 88 9.64 6.39 11.37
N LEU A 89 9.49 5.14 10.93
CA LEU A 89 9.89 3.96 11.71
C LEU A 89 11.41 3.87 11.88
N GLN A 90 12.18 4.16 10.84
CA GLN A 90 13.64 4.20 10.88
C GLN A 90 14.13 5.26 11.87
N THR A 91 13.52 6.44 11.86
CA THR A 91 13.82 7.51 12.84
C THR A 91 13.57 7.04 14.26
N GLN A 92 12.44 6.36 14.51
CA GLN A 92 12.14 5.76 15.82
C GLN A 92 13.22 4.76 16.27
N VAL A 93 13.60 3.85 15.36
CA VAL A 93 14.62 2.84 15.63
C VAL A 93 15.98 3.50 15.91
N ASN A 94 16.35 4.49 15.11
CA ASN A 94 17.62 5.22 15.26
C ASN A 94 17.70 5.96 16.60
N LEU A 95 16.64 6.67 17.01
CA LEU A 95 16.60 7.34 18.31
C LEU A 95 16.84 6.36 19.47
N TYR A 96 16.24 5.17 19.39
CA TYR A 96 16.43 4.14 20.40
C TYR A 96 17.83 3.49 20.33
N GLN A 97 18.44 3.39 19.16
CA GLN A 97 19.78 2.79 19.00
C GLN A 97 20.93 3.78 19.23
N ALA A 98 20.68 5.09 19.22
CA ALA A 98 21.71 6.10 19.42
C ALA A 98 22.46 5.90 20.75
N PRO A 99 23.77 6.14 20.83
CA PRO A 99 24.48 6.02 22.10
C PRO A 99 24.00 7.07 23.12
N GLY A 100 24.16 6.76 24.42
CA GLY A 100 23.88 7.70 25.51
C GLY A 100 22.50 7.55 26.16
N TYR A 101 22.17 8.52 27.02
CA TYR A 101 20.92 8.57 27.77
C TYR A 101 19.70 8.64 26.84
N LYS A 102 18.61 7.97 27.21
CA LYS A 102 17.38 7.92 26.44
C LYS A 102 16.38 8.91 26.98
N ASP A 103 16.09 9.92 26.16
CA ASP A 103 14.94 10.79 26.37
C ASP A 103 13.67 10.07 25.90
N PHE A 104 12.90 9.57 26.86
CA PHE A 104 11.66 8.85 26.58
C PHE A 104 10.54 9.79 26.11
N ASP A 105 10.58 11.08 26.44
CA ASP A 105 9.59 12.04 25.96
C ASP A 105 9.76 12.29 24.46
N ILE A 106 11.02 12.37 23.99
CA ILE A 106 11.34 12.42 22.56
C ILE A 106 10.91 11.15 21.85
N LEU A 107 11.19 9.97 22.42
CA LEU A 107 10.80 8.69 21.83
C LEU A 107 9.28 8.53 21.77
N ASP A 108 8.54 8.94 22.81
CA ASP A 108 7.08 8.91 22.86
C ASP A 108 6.49 9.87 21.82
N THR A 109 7.05 11.07 21.70
CA THR A 109 6.61 12.07 20.71
C THR A 109 6.87 11.58 19.28
N GLN A 110 8.06 11.05 18.99
CA GLN A 110 8.36 10.47 17.68
C GLN A 110 7.42 9.32 17.34
N TRP A 111 7.11 8.46 18.33
CA TRP A 111 6.22 7.33 18.10
C TRP A 111 4.80 7.81 17.78
N ARG A 112 4.22 8.67 18.63
CA ARG A 112 2.86 9.15 18.43
C ARG A 112 2.74 10.01 17.19
N ASP A 113 3.56 11.05 17.07
CA ASP A 113 3.35 12.11 16.10
C ASP A 113 4.05 11.78 14.78
N GLY A 114 5.27 11.25 14.86
CA GLY A 114 6.04 10.81 13.69
C GLY A 114 5.46 9.55 13.07
N VAL A 115 5.56 8.41 13.76
CA VAL A 115 5.07 7.11 13.23
C VAL A 115 3.54 7.13 13.07
N GLY A 116 2.81 7.59 14.07
CA GLY A 116 1.35 7.64 14.01
C GLY A 116 0.84 8.63 12.96
N GLY A 117 1.53 9.76 12.78
CA GLY A 117 1.23 10.72 11.72
C GLY A 117 1.44 10.14 10.33
N ALA A 118 2.55 9.42 10.11
CA ALA A 118 2.80 8.68 8.88
C ALA A 118 1.73 7.60 8.63
N GLN A 119 1.30 6.90 9.68
CA GLN A 119 0.26 5.87 9.62
C GLN A 119 -1.12 6.40 9.20
N LYS A 120 -1.44 7.67 9.50
CA LYS A 120 -2.66 8.35 8.99
C LYS A 120 -2.65 8.56 7.48
N LEU A 121 -1.47 8.54 6.84
CA LEU A 121 -1.33 8.81 5.40
C LEU A 121 -1.34 7.52 4.55
N LEU A 122 -1.39 6.36 5.19
CA LEU A 122 -1.29 5.08 4.50
C LEU A 122 -2.50 4.80 3.59
N PRO A 123 -2.28 4.32 2.35
CA PRO A 123 -3.34 3.75 1.54
C PRO A 123 -4.01 2.55 2.23
N MET A 124 -5.28 2.30 1.89
CA MET A 124 -6.09 1.28 2.55
C MET A 124 -5.50 -0.13 2.49
N HIS A 125 -4.78 -0.50 1.44
CA HIS A 125 -4.17 -1.83 1.34
C HIS A 125 -3.08 -2.03 2.41
N VAL A 126 -2.29 -1.00 2.74
CA VAL A 126 -1.29 -1.05 3.82
C VAL A 126 -1.97 -1.11 5.18
N VAL A 127 -3.06 -0.37 5.35
CA VAL A 127 -3.88 -0.44 6.55
C VAL A 127 -4.47 -1.85 6.73
N ALA A 128 -4.88 -2.50 5.64
CA ALA A 128 -5.35 -3.88 5.66
C ALA A 128 -4.22 -4.84 6.10
N GLU A 129 -2.97 -4.61 5.67
CA GLU A 129 -1.81 -5.37 6.16
C GLU A 129 -1.62 -5.18 7.67
N TYR A 130 -1.69 -3.95 8.20
CA TYR A 130 -1.63 -3.73 9.65
C TYR A 130 -2.77 -4.42 10.39
N CYS A 131 -3.98 -4.33 9.83
CA CYS A 131 -5.17 -4.89 10.42
C CYS A 131 -5.32 -6.40 10.15
N SER A 132 -4.42 -7.07 9.44
CA SER A 132 -4.61 -8.51 9.14
C SER A 132 -4.28 -9.43 10.32
N ASN A 133 -4.70 -10.70 10.24
CA ASN A 133 -4.26 -11.73 11.18
C ASN A 133 -2.80 -12.17 10.99
N GLU A 134 -2.16 -11.81 9.88
CA GLU A 134 -0.78 -12.21 9.59
C GLU A 134 0.23 -11.33 10.36
N PRO A 135 1.08 -11.88 11.24
CA PRO A 135 2.09 -11.09 11.94
C PRO A 135 3.10 -10.40 11.01
N PHE A 136 3.77 -9.35 11.46
CA PHE A 136 4.92 -8.75 10.76
C PHE A 136 6.26 -9.42 11.12
N HIS A 137 6.23 -10.42 11.99
CA HIS A 137 7.39 -11.24 12.30
C HIS A 137 7.01 -12.72 12.49
N PRO A 138 7.62 -13.67 11.75
CA PRO A 138 8.61 -13.44 10.68
C PRO A 138 8.08 -12.53 9.56
N VAL A 139 8.97 -11.89 8.79
CA VAL A 139 8.56 -10.90 7.79
C VAL A 139 7.72 -11.60 6.70
N PRO A 140 6.47 -11.18 6.46
CA PRO A 140 5.62 -11.81 5.45
C PRO A 140 6.15 -11.64 4.04
N GLU A 141 5.76 -12.56 3.16
CA GLU A 141 6.08 -12.46 1.73
C GLU A 141 5.14 -11.51 0.97
N PHE A 142 4.00 -11.16 1.56
CA PHE A 142 2.98 -10.26 1.00
C PHE A 142 2.42 -10.71 -0.37
N ILE A 143 2.30 -12.03 -0.56
CA ILE A 143 1.79 -12.63 -1.80
C ILE A 143 0.26 -12.59 -1.85
N ALA A 144 -0.39 -13.08 -0.78
CA ALA A 144 -1.83 -13.19 -0.69
C ALA A 144 -2.45 -11.87 -0.18
N PRO A 145 -3.71 -11.56 -0.58
CA PRO A 145 -4.43 -10.45 0.02
C PRO A 145 -4.54 -10.63 1.54
N PRO A 146 -4.33 -9.56 2.34
CA PRO A 146 -4.50 -9.64 3.77
C PRO A 146 -5.93 -10.04 4.12
N GLN A 147 -6.09 -10.84 5.17
CA GLN A 147 -7.39 -11.12 5.79
C GLN A 147 -7.60 -10.09 6.91
N PRO A 148 -8.30 -8.97 6.66
CA PRO A 148 -8.40 -7.89 7.62
C PRO A 148 -9.22 -8.32 8.84
N THR A 149 -8.75 -7.94 10.01
CA THR A 149 -9.53 -7.89 11.25
C THR A 149 -10.35 -6.60 11.29
N ASN A 150 -11.22 -6.48 12.29
CA ASN A 150 -12.11 -5.32 12.45
C ASN A 150 -11.41 -4.01 12.86
N GLY A 151 -10.08 -3.87 12.68
CA GLY A 151 -9.34 -2.62 12.85
C GLY A 151 -8.20 -2.67 13.89
N LEU A 152 -7.95 -1.52 14.52
CA LEU A 152 -6.94 -1.33 15.57
C LEU A 152 -7.41 -1.90 16.90
N ARG A 153 -6.60 -2.75 17.52
CA ARG A 153 -6.92 -3.35 18.83
C ARG A 153 -6.68 -2.35 19.96
N ILE A 154 -7.70 -2.16 20.80
CA ILE A 154 -7.63 -1.47 22.09
C ILE A 154 -8.20 -2.37 23.18
N GLY A 155 -7.31 -3.00 23.96
CA GLY A 155 -7.70 -4.04 24.91
C GLY A 155 -8.41 -5.20 24.19
N LYS A 156 -9.69 -5.42 24.51
CA LYS A 156 -10.54 -6.46 23.89
C LYS A 156 -11.43 -5.94 22.76
N LYS A 157 -11.34 -4.65 22.41
CA LYS A 157 -12.16 -4.02 21.37
C LYS A 157 -11.32 -3.68 20.15
N ASN A 158 -11.99 -3.49 19.02
CA ASN A 158 -11.39 -2.96 17.80
C ASN A 158 -11.98 -1.58 17.50
N GLU A 159 -11.13 -0.67 17.05
CA GLU A 159 -11.52 0.64 16.55
C GLU A 159 -11.14 0.77 15.07
N PRO A 160 -11.93 1.49 14.25
CA PRO A 160 -11.55 1.77 12.88
C PRO A 160 -10.24 2.54 12.81
N TRP A 161 -9.36 2.17 11.87
CA TRP A 161 -8.11 2.89 11.60
C TRP A 161 -8.37 4.36 11.29
N PHE A 162 -9.34 4.60 10.41
CA PHE A 162 -9.83 5.93 10.06
C PHE A 162 -11.17 6.16 10.75
N SER A 163 -11.20 7.06 11.72
CA SER A 163 -12.44 7.61 12.26
C SER A 163 -12.21 9.04 12.74
N VAL A 164 -13.28 9.85 12.76
CA VAL A 164 -13.24 11.25 13.24
C VAL A 164 -12.74 11.35 14.70
N LYS A 165 -12.91 10.28 15.49
CA LYS A 165 -12.50 10.20 16.89
C LYS A 165 -11.14 9.50 17.07
N CYS A 166 -10.55 8.97 16.00
CA CYS A 166 -9.29 8.24 16.07
C CYS A 166 -8.14 9.22 16.34
N LYS A 167 -7.45 9.03 17.47
CA LYS A 167 -6.27 9.81 17.87
C LYS A 167 -4.94 9.24 17.34
N LEU A 168 -4.97 8.42 16.28
CA LEU A 168 -3.76 7.95 15.61
C LEU A 168 -2.94 9.18 15.20
N GLY A 169 -1.63 9.24 15.41
CA GLY A 169 -0.84 10.43 15.03
C GLY A 169 -0.93 11.62 15.98
N GLU A 170 -1.65 11.52 17.09
CA GLU A 170 -1.77 12.58 18.11
C GLU A 170 -1.67 12.00 19.52
N GLY A 171 -2.29 10.85 19.75
CA GLY A 171 -2.31 10.18 21.05
C GLY A 171 -1.74 8.77 21.02
N PHE A 172 -1.41 8.22 19.85
CA PHE A 172 -0.80 6.90 19.69
C PHE A 172 -0.30 6.65 18.25
N ALA A 173 0.56 5.64 18.11
CA ALA A 173 0.78 4.91 16.87
C ALA A 173 0.29 3.45 17.01
N ALA A 174 0.17 2.79 15.88
CA ALA A 174 -0.13 1.37 15.80
C ALA A 174 1.17 0.56 15.73
N CYS A 175 1.25 -0.54 16.47
CA CYS A 175 2.32 -1.52 16.32
C CYS A 175 1.75 -2.92 16.13
N LYS A 176 2.24 -3.63 15.12
CA LYS A 176 1.87 -5.02 14.89
C LYS A 176 2.93 -5.97 15.44
N GLY A 177 4.17 -5.85 14.98
CA GLY A 177 5.28 -6.73 15.31
C GLY A 177 4.90 -8.20 15.11
N GLY A 178 5.16 -9.04 16.12
CA GLY A 178 4.80 -10.46 16.09
C GLY A 178 3.34 -10.78 16.40
N ARG A 179 2.42 -9.82 16.39
CA ARG A 179 1.00 -10.04 16.73
C ARG A 179 0.15 -10.24 15.49
N ALA A 180 -0.90 -11.06 15.62
CA ALA A 180 -1.98 -11.21 14.64
C ALA A 180 -2.96 -10.02 14.60
N TYR A 181 -2.52 -8.82 15.02
CA TYR A 181 -3.32 -7.60 15.07
C TYR A 181 -2.44 -6.38 15.33
N ALA A 182 -2.80 -5.24 14.75
CA ALA A 182 -2.23 -3.96 15.14
C ALA A 182 -2.76 -3.53 16.52
N ALA A 183 -1.86 -3.29 17.46
CA ALA A 183 -2.19 -2.77 18.79
C ALA A 183 -1.98 -1.26 18.83
N ARG A 184 -2.92 -0.55 19.45
CA ARG A 184 -2.73 0.84 19.84
C ARG A 184 -1.63 0.94 20.90
N THR A 185 -0.61 1.75 20.65
CA THR A 185 0.49 1.99 21.58
C THR A 185 0.66 3.50 21.81
N PRO A 186 0.18 4.02 22.95
CA PRO A 186 0.28 5.46 23.25
C PRO A 186 1.73 5.87 23.56
N ASN A 187 2.53 4.97 24.14
CA ASN A 187 3.89 5.25 24.59
C ASN A 187 4.82 4.11 24.18
N VAL A 188 6.11 4.41 24.09
CA VAL A 188 7.21 3.48 23.85
C VAL A 188 7.59 2.70 25.10
N LEU A 189 7.09 1.47 25.21
CA LEU A 189 7.55 0.51 26.22
C LEU A 189 8.69 -0.36 25.68
N GLY A 190 9.53 -0.91 26.55
CA GLY A 190 10.78 -1.61 26.16
C GLY A 190 10.64 -2.62 25.01
N TRP A 191 9.58 -3.44 24.99
CA TRP A 191 9.33 -4.37 23.88
C TRP A 191 8.99 -3.69 22.54
N LEU A 192 8.25 -2.57 22.58
CA LEU A 192 7.83 -1.84 21.39
C LEU A 192 9.03 -1.32 20.62
N ILE A 193 9.99 -0.71 21.32
CA ILE A 193 11.18 -0.10 20.69
C ILE A 193 12.26 -1.13 20.35
N THR A 194 12.42 -2.18 21.15
CA THR A 194 13.44 -3.22 20.89
C THR A 194 13.04 -4.21 19.81
N GLN A 195 11.74 -4.48 19.64
CA GLN A 195 11.26 -5.48 18.69
C GLN A 195 10.11 -5.00 17.82
N GLY A 196 9.13 -4.30 18.39
CA GLY A 196 7.94 -3.85 17.65
C GLY A 196 8.26 -2.97 16.44
N ALA A 197 8.86 -1.80 16.67
CA ALA A 197 9.21 -0.85 15.63
C ALA A 197 10.21 -1.41 14.60
N PRO A 198 11.29 -2.13 14.98
CA PRO A 198 12.16 -2.81 14.01
C PRO A 198 11.43 -3.84 13.14
N ARG A 199 10.47 -4.58 13.69
CA ARG A 199 9.68 -5.56 12.93
C ARG A 199 8.70 -4.90 11.96
N ASP A 200 8.01 -3.85 12.40
CA ASP A 200 7.13 -3.07 11.54
C ASP A 200 7.93 -2.41 10.41
N LEU A 201 9.12 -1.88 10.71
CA LEU A 201 10.04 -1.34 9.71
C LEU A 201 10.42 -2.38 8.67
N ALA A 202 10.88 -3.56 9.09
CA ALA A 202 11.25 -4.64 8.19
C ALA A 202 10.08 -5.08 7.30
N ALA A 203 8.88 -5.18 7.86
CA ALA A 203 7.66 -5.52 7.13
C ALA A 203 7.27 -4.44 6.11
N MET A 204 7.28 -3.16 6.46
CA MET A 204 6.96 -2.08 5.54
C MET A 204 7.99 -1.93 4.42
N THR A 205 9.27 -2.10 4.72
CA THR A 205 10.34 -2.15 3.71
C THR A 205 10.14 -3.31 2.74
N LYS A 206 9.81 -4.51 3.24
CA LYS A 206 9.55 -5.68 2.40
C LYS A 206 8.29 -5.50 1.55
N LEU A 207 7.19 -5.01 2.14
CA LEU A 207 5.96 -4.71 1.43
C LEU A 207 6.21 -3.74 0.28
N TYR A 208 6.90 -2.63 0.55
CA TYR A 208 7.27 -1.64 -0.47
C TYR A 208 8.08 -2.26 -1.62
N SER A 209 9.11 -3.04 -1.28
CA SER A 209 9.94 -3.74 -2.27
C SER A 209 9.11 -4.68 -3.15
N VAL A 210 8.24 -5.50 -2.55
CA VAL A 210 7.38 -6.44 -3.28
C VAL A 210 6.40 -5.70 -4.18
N ARG A 211 5.70 -4.68 -3.67
CA ARG A 211 4.70 -3.94 -4.48
C ARG A 211 5.32 -3.13 -5.61
N THR A 212 6.53 -2.62 -5.41
CA THR A 212 7.29 -1.96 -6.48
C THR A 212 7.63 -2.96 -7.59
N GLN A 213 8.08 -4.17 -7.23
CA GLN A 213 8.34 -5.23 -8.20
C GLN A 213 7.05 -5.67 -8.91
N ASP A 214 5.94 -5.79 -8.19
CA ASP A 214 4.64 -6.11 -8.76
C ASP A 214 4.20 -5.07 -9.80
N LEU A 215 4.41 -3.78 -9.53
CA LEU A 215 4.11 -2.70 -10.47
C LEU A 215 4.99 -2.78 -11.72
N ILE A 216 6.28 -3.13 -11.59
CA ILE A 216 7.17 -3.33 -12.73
C ILE A 216 6.69 -4.50 -13.61
N MET A 217 6.33 -5.63 -12.98
CA MET A 217 5.85 -6.82 -13.70
C MET A 217 4.51 -6.58 -14.40
N LEU A 218 3.67 -5.69 -13.86
CA LEU A 218 2.39 -5.33 -14.48
C LEU A 218 2.57 -4.77 -15.90
N GLN A 219 3.67 -4.08 -16.18
CA GLN A 219 3.90 -3.54 -17.53
C GLN A 219 3.91 -4.64 -18.59
N ALA A 220 4.72 -5.69 -18.37
CA ALA A 220 4.81 -6.82 -19.29
C ALA A 220 3.43 -7.49 -19.45
N GLN A 221 2.68 -7.65 -18.36
CA GLN A 221 1.32 -8.19 -18.41
C GLN A 221 0.38 -7.36 -19.30
N LEU A 222 0.45 -6.03 -19.21
CA LEU A 222 -0.38 -5.14 -20.05
C LEU A 222 0.03 -5.21 -21.53
N GLU A 223 1.33 -5.31 -21.81
CA GLU A 223 1.88 -5.44 -23.17
C GLU A 223 1.53 -6.78 -23.81
N ASP A 224 1.59 -7.89 -23.06
CA ASP A 224 1.22 -9.23 -23.51
C ASP A 224 -0.23 -9.30 -23.99
N HIS A 225 -1.15 -8.55 -23.35
CA HIS A 225 -2.55 -8.47 -23.78
C HIS A 225 -2.77 -7.69 -25.10
N LEU A 226 -1.77 -6.93 -25.55
CA LEU A 226 -1.79 -6.18 -26.80
C LEU A 226 -1.00 -6.86 -27.92
N ALA A 227 -0.14 -7.82 -27.58
CA ALA A 227 0.56 -8.61 -28.57
C ALA A 227 -0.46 -9.36 -29.45
N PRO A 228 -0.29 -9.36 -30.79
CA PRO A 228 -1.15 -10.14 -31.66
C PRO A 228 -1.03 -11.62 -31.27
N ASN A 229 -2.15 -12.23 -30.85
CA ASN A 229 -2.22 -13.67 -30.62
C ASN A 229 -1.65 -14.39 -31.85
N SER A 230 -0.47 -14.99 -31.74
CA SER A 230 0.01 -15.98 -32.69
C SER A 230 -0.81 -17.25 -32.50
N ALA A 231 -2.09 -17.18 -32.89
CA ALA A 231 -2.98 -18.31 -32.91
C ALA A 231 -2.47 -19.30 -33.96
N SER A 232 -1.94 -20.43 -33.47
CA SER A 232 -2.23 -21.77 -33.95
C SER A 232 -2.59 -21.87 -35.43
N THR A 233 -1.58 -22.07 -36.28
CA THR A 233 -1.78 -22.70 -37.59
C THR A 233 -2.28 -24.13 -37.36
N SER A 234 -3.59 -24.28 -37.34
CA SER A 234 -4.25 -25.54 -37.65
C SER A 234 -3.94 -25.86 -39.11
N THR A 235 -2.97 -26.72 -39.38
CA THR A 235 -2.91 -27.47 -40.64
C THR A 235 -3.84 -28.67 -40.54
N ALA A 236 -5.13 -28.41 -40.66
CA ALA A 236 -6.09 -29.40 -41.11
C ALA A 236 -6.13 -29.37 -42.65
N SER A 237 -5.52 -30.37 -43.28
CA SER A 237 -6.00 -31.04 -44.51
C SER A 237 -4.81 -31.60 -45.29
N PHE A 238 -4.72 -32.93 -45.39
CA PHE A 238 -4.83 -33.60 -46.69
C PHE A 238 -5.36 -35.02 -46.48
N LYS A 239 -6.63 -35.23 -46.82
CA LYS A 239 -7.19 -36.54 -47.20
C LYS A 239 -6.98 -36.73 -48.70
N LYS A 240 -6.72 -37.98 -49.09
CA LYS A 240 -7.01 -38.71 -50.35
C LYS A 240 -5.76 -39.53 -50.73
N GLN A 241 -5.83 -40.79 -51.13
CA GLN A 241 -6.88 -41.79 -51.24
C GLN A 241 -6.14 -43.12 -51.40
#